data_AF-A0A3D5WH04-F1
#
_entry.id   AF-A0A3D5WH04-F1
#
_cell.length_a   1.000
_cell.length_b   1.000
_cell.length_c   1.000
_cell.angle_alpha   90.00
_cell.angle_beta   90.00
_cell.angle_gamma   90.00
#
_symmetry.space_group_name_H-M   'P 1'
#
loop_
_entity.id
_entity.type
_entity.pdbx_description
1 polymer ?
#
loop_
_entity_poly.entity_id
_entity_poly.type
_entity_poly.pdbx_seq_one_letter_code
_entity_poly.pdbx_strand_id
1 'polypeptide(L)'
;TDYNGGHVFPCALTIGTYAVARKRNDRKLRFFSMNFEHLGIITSSLDDLKPCREAGWTNYPKGIIWALGQRGYEINEGIDLLLFGNIPNGSGLSSSASVEVVTGYILSELFGLGISNQDLALIGQFSENKFNGVNCGIMDQFAIAMGKKDHAIFLDTADLSYEYAPVQLDGAKIVIAC
;
A
#
# COMPACT_ATOMS: atom_id res chain seq x y z
N THR A 1 15.86 14.49 2.52
CA THR A 1 15.58 13.05 2.62
C THR A 1 14.09 12.81 2.70
N ASP A 2 13.65 11.69 2.13
CA ASP A 2 12.24 11.35 1.84
C ASP A 2 11.44 12.51 1.22
N TYR A 3 10.63 13.22 1.99
CA TYR A 3 9.77 14.34 1.56
C TYR A 3 10.53 15.62 1.16
N ASN A 4 11.83 15.69 1.45
CA ASN A 4 12.71 16.80 1.05
C ASN A 4 13.60 16.46 -0.17
N GLY A 5 13.30 15.41 -0.94
CA GLY A 5 14.07 15.05 -2.14
C GLY A 5 15.53 14.70 -1.83
N GLY A 6 15.76 13.71 -0.97
CA GLY A 6 17.11 13.25 -0.70
C GLY A 6 17.12 11.78 -0.32
N HIS A 7 18.31 11.20 -0.25
CA HIS A 7 18.49 9.75 -0.15
C HIS A 7 17.86 9.09 1.08
N VAL A 8 17.35 7.88 0.88
CA VAL A 8 16.88 6.97 1.94
C VAL A 8 17.45 5.57 1.72
N PHE A 9 17.51 4.76 2.79
CA PHE A 9 18.06 3.41 2.73
C PHE A 9 17.18 2.36 3.43
N PRO A 10 15.92 2.15 2.99
CA PRO A 10 15.01 1.18 3.59
C PRO A 10 15.29 -0.26 3.16
N CYS A 11 14.74 -1.22 3.90
CA CYS A 11 14.59 -2.61 3.46
C CYS A 11 13.21 -3.14 3.87
N ALA A 12 12.62 -4.02 3.06
CA ALA A 12 11.33 -4.64 3.39
C ALA A 12 11.49 -5.73 4.46
N LEU A 13 10.48 -5.89 5.30
CA LEU A 13 10.42 -6.94 6.32
C LEU A 13 9.62 -8.15 5.82
N THR A 14 9.72 -9.27 6.54
CA THR A 14 8.93 -10.48 6.27
C THR A 14 7.49 -10.39 6.77
N ILE A 15 7.20 -9.43 7.64
CA ILE A 15 5.84 -9.07 8.06
C ILE A 15 5.22 -8.11 7.04
N GLY A 16 3.91 -8.25 6.80
CA GLY A 16 3.21 -7.55 5.74
C GLY A 16 1.70 -7.65 5.84
N THR A 17 1.03 -7.19 4.77
CA THR A 17 -0.41 -7.35 4.55
C THR A 17 -0.65 -8.33 3.41
N TYR A 18 -1.55 -9.28 3.65
CA TYR A 18 -2.03 -10.27 2.70
C TYR A 18 -3.44 -9.90 2.27
N ALA A 19 -3.74 -10.08 0.99
CA ALA A 19 -5.03 -9.74 0.41
C ALA A 19 -5.56 -10.88 -0.47
N VAL A 20 -6.87 -11.08 -0.44
CA VAL A 20 -7.61 -11.88 -1.42
C VAL A 20 -8.74 -11.02 -1.95
N ALA A 21 -8.88 -10.95 -3.28
CA ALA A 21 -9.92 -10.16 -3.91
C ALA A 21 -10.60 -10.92 -5.05
N ARG A 22 -11.84 -10.55 -5.33
CA ARG A 22 -12.56 -10.94 -6.55
C ARG A 22 -13.37 -9.78 -7.09
N LYS A 23 -13.55 -9.75 -8.41
CA LYS A 23 -14.48 -8.84 -9.08
C LYS A 23 -15.92 -9.20 -8.78
N ARG A 24 -16.80 -8.20 -8.85
CA ARG A 24 -18.25 -8.31 -8.69
C ARG A 24 -18.93 -7.81 -9.95
N ASN A 25 -20.15 -8.27 -10.19
CA ASN A 25 -20.96 -7.84 -11.33
C ASN A 25 -21.80 -6.58 -11.03
N ASP A 26 -21.58 -5.94 -9.88
CA ASP A 26 -22.17 -4.67 -9.47
C ASP A 26 -21.08 -3.67 -9.11
N ARG A 27 -21.42 -2.41 -8.81
CA ARG A 27 -20.45 -1.37 -8.44
C ARG A 27 -20.15 -1.30 -6.93
N LYS A 28 -20.55 -2.33 -6.18
CA LYS A 28 -20.38 -2.35 -4.71
C LYS A 28 -18.98 -2.74 -4.32
N LEU A 29 -18.47 -2.13 -3.25
CA LEU A 29 -17.22 -2.48 -2.62
C LEU A 29 -17.53 -3.17 -1.30
N ARG A 30 -16.94 -4.34 -1.05
CA ARG A 30 -17.08 -5.05 0.22
C ARG A 30 -15.70 -5.36 0.78
N PHE A 31 -15.50 -4.95 2.01
CA PHE A 31 -14.24 -5.05 2.73
C PHE A 31 -14.41 -5.94 3.95
N PHE A 32 -13.48 -6.87 4.15
CA PHE A 32 -13.39 -7.68 5.37
C PHE A 32 -11.94 -7.71 5.85
N SER A 33 -11.73 -7.65 7.16
CA SER A 33 -10.40 -7.77 7.75
C SER A 33 -10.42 -8.85 8.83
N MET A 34 -9.52 -9.82 8.71
CA MET A 34 -9.31 -10.85 9.74
C MET A 34 -8.71 -10.26 11.03
N ASN A 35 -8.10 -9.07 10.97
CA ASN A 35 -7.63 -8.37 12.16
C ASN A 35 -8.77 -7.69 12.95
N PHE A 36 -9.93 -7.45 12.29
CA PHE A 36 -11.06 -6.73 12.84
C PHE A 36 -12.39 -7.47 12.57
N GLU A 37 -12.43 -8.77 12.83
CA GLU A 37 -13.59 -9.63 12.50
C GLU A 37 -14.91 -9.15 13.11
N HIS A 38 -14.85 -8.52 14.30
CA HIS A 38 -16.00 -7.96 15.01
C HIS A 38 -16.73 -6.84 14.23
N LEU A 39 -16.07 -6.19 13.26
CA LEU A 39 -16.69 -5.19 12.39
C LEU A 39 -17.54 -5.82 11.27
N GLY A 40 -17.39 -7.12 11.02
CA GLY A 40 -18.04 -7.80 9.91
C GLY A 40 -17.63 -7.26 8.54
N ILE A 41 -18.53 -7.38 7.56
CA ILE A 41 -18.31 -6.87 6.20
C ILE A 41 -18.71 -5.40 6.15
N ILE A 42 -17.77 -4.54 5.78
CA ILE A 42 -18.01 -3.11 5.54
C ILE A 42 -18.30 -2.93 4.05
N THR A 43 -19.39 -2.23 3.72
CA THR A 43 -19.81 -2.01 2.32
C THR A 43 -19.69 -0.54 1.92
N SER A 44 -19.27 -0.29 0.68
CA SER A 44 -19.22 1.03 0.04
C SER A 44 -19.57 0.89 -1.46
N SER A 45 -19.35 1.94 -2.25
CA SER A 45 -19.61 1.97 -3.69
C SER A 45 -18.46 2.65 -4.43
N LEU A 46 -18.20 2.22 -5.66
CA LEU A 46 -17.34 2.96 -6.60
C LEU A 46 -17.85 4.39 -6.87
N ASP A 47 -19.13 4.63 -6.65
CA ASP A 47 -19.76 5.94 -6.84
C ASP A 47 -19.59 6.87 -5.61
N ASP A 48 -19.04 6.36 -4.50
CA ASP A 48 -18.84 7.11 -3.25
C ASP A 48 -17.41 6.94 -2.70
N LEU A 49 -16.43 7.23 -3.55
CA LEU A 49 -15.02 7.25 -3.17
C LEU A 49 -14.65 8.59 -2.53
N LYS A 50 -15.12 8.80 -1.30
CA LYS A 50 -14.77 9.97 -0.49
C LYS A 50 -14.08 9.55 0.81
N PRO A 51 -13.11 10.35 1.30
CA PRO A 51 -12.53 10.11 2.61
C PRO A 51 -13.58 10.38 3.70
N CYS A 52 -13.66 9.47 4.67
CA CYS A 52 -14.63 9.54 5.76
C CYS A 52 -13.98 8.98 7.02
N ARG A 53 -13.94 9.75 8.10
CA ARG A 53 -13.24 9.36 9.33
C ARG A 53 -13.80 8.06 9.91
N GLU A 54 -15.11 7.89 9.82
CA GLU A 54 -15.87 6.74 10.29
C GLU A 54 -15.57 5.47 9.47
N ALA A 55 -15.02 5.60 8.26
CA ALA A 55 -14.67 4.45 7.41
C ALA A 55 -13.39 3.72 7.88
N GLY A 56 -12.64 4.28 8.83
CA GLY A 56 -11.48 3.65 9.45
C GLY A 56 -10.48 3.11 8.43
N TRP A 57 -10.08 1.84 8.59
CA TRP A 57 -9.10 1.19 7.71
C TRP A 57 -9.55 1.08 6.24
N THR A 58 -10.85 1.13 5.95
CA THR A 58 -11.33 1.04 4.56
C THR A 58 -11.03 2.29 3.74
N ASN A 59 -10.56 3.39 4.36
CA ASN A 59 -10.07 4.56 3.63
C ASN A 59 -8.84 4.22 2.77
N TYR A 60 -7.94 3.34 3.23
CA TYR A 60 -6.76 2.95 2.45
C TYR A 60 -7.13 2.28 1.11
N PRO A 61 -7.90 1.18 1.06
CA PRO A 61 -8.27 0.58 -0.21
C PRO A 61 -9.18 1.47 -1.07
N LYS A 62 -10.08 2.26 -0.47
CA LYS A 62 -10.88 3.25 -1.23
C LYS A 62 -10.00 4.34 -1.86
N GLY A 63 -9.00 4.82 -1.12
CA GLY A 63 -8.05 5.82 -1.60
C GLY A 63 -7.24 5.32 -2.78
N ILE A 64 -6.86 4.04 -2.78
CA ILE A 64 -6.19 3.41 -3.92
C ILE A 64 -7.10 3.33 -5.14
N ILE A 65 -8.36 2.88 -4.98
CA ILE A 65 -9.31 2.84 -6.10
C ILE A 65 -9.52 4.26 -6.66
N TRP A 66 -9.66 5.25 -5.79
CA TRP A 66 -9.76 6.66 -6.18
C TRP A 66 -8.51 7.13 -6.93
N ALA A 67 -7.31 6.85 -6.39
CA ALA A 67 -6.04 7.25 -6.96
C ALA A 67 -5.78 6.63 -8.34
N LEU A 68 -6.15 5.35 -8.52
CA LEU A 68 -6.14 4.68 -9.82
C LEU A 68 -7.01 5.42 -10.84
N GLY A 69 -8.24 5.79 -10.45
CA GLY A 69 -9.13 6.60 -11.30
C GLY A 69 -8.54 7.97 -11.65
N GLN A 70 -7.91 8.66 -10.69
CA GLN A 70 -7.23 9.94 -10.95
C GLN A 70 -6.03 9.81 -11.89
N ARG A 71 -5.45 8.61 -12.02
CA ARG A 71 -4.33 8.30 -12.93
C ARG A 71 -4.80 7.72 -14.27
N GLY A 72 -6.10 7.69 -14.54
CA GLY A 72 -6.68 7.23 -15.81
C GLY A 72 -6.90 5.73 -15.91
N TYR A 73 -6.75 4.97 -14.82
CA TYR A 73 -7.09 3.55 -14.79
C TYR A 73 -8.59 3.37 -14.52
N GLU A 74 -9.22 2.45 -15.24
CA GLU A 74 -10.66 2.20 -15.10
C GLU A 74 -10.95 1.00 -14.19
N ILE A 75 -11.62 1.28 -13.07
CA ILE A 75 -12.21 0.26 -12.19
C ILE A 75 -13.74 0.39 -12.27
N ASN A 76 -14.34 -0.34 -13.22
CA ASN A 76 -15.77 -0.21 -13.53
C ASN A 76 -16.65 -1.24 -12.80
N GLU A 77 -16.04 -2.28 -12.25
CA GLU A 77 -16.67 -3.36 -11.48
C GLU A 77 -16.29 -3.24 -10.01
N GLY A 78 -17.25 -3.52 -9.13
CA GLY A 78 -17.04 -3.62 -7.70
C GLY A 78 -16.15 -4.79 -7.32
N ILE A 79 -15.73 -4.85 -6.06
CA ILE A 79 -14.85 -5.90 -5.54
C ILE A 79 -15.31 -6.39 -4.18
N ASP A 80 -15.05 -7.67 -3.90
CA ASP A 80 -14.91 -8.17 -2.53
C ASP A 80 -13.40 -8.22 -2.24
N LEU A 81 -12.95 -7.60 -1.14
CA LEU A 81 -11.57 -7.57 -0.68
C LEU A 81 -11.49 -8.05 0.77
N LEU A 82 -10.69 -9.09 1.01
CA LEU A 82 -10.34 -9.60 2.33
C LEU A 82 -8.88 -9.28 2.62
N LEU A 83 -8.60 -8.73 3.81
CA LEU A 83 -7.25 -8.43 4.28
C LEU A 83 -6.91 -9.20 5.56
N PHE A 84 -5.63 -9.55 5.70
CA PHE A 84 -4.99 -9.97 6.94
C PHE A 84 -3.59 -9.35 7.00
N GLY A 85 -3.22 -8.72 8.12
CA GLY A 85 -1.89 -8.17 8.35
C GLY A 85 -1.25 -8.74 9.62
N ASN A 86 0.06 -8.99 9.57
CA ASN A 86 0.86 -9.38 10.74
C ASN A 86 1.88 -8.29 11.14
N ILE A 87 1.75 -7.07 10.59
CA ILE A 87 2.48 -5.89 11.05
C ILE A 87 1.87 -5.42 12.38
N PRO A 88 2.67 -5.22 13.45
CA PRO A 88 2.13 -4.72 14.71
C PRO A 88 1.52 -3.32 14.52
N ASN A 89 0.29 -3.13 15.01
CA ASN A 89 -0.42 -1.85 14.89
C ASN A 89 0.36 -0.73 15.57
N GLY A 90 0.51 0.41 14.89
CA GLY A 90 1.14 1.60 15.46
C GLY A 90 2.65 1.50 15.71
N SER A 91 3.32 0.46 15.16
CA SER A 91 4.76 0.22 15.36
C SER A 91 5.70 1.16 14.60
N GLY A 92 5.16 2.04 13.75
CA GLY A 92 5.96 2.82 12.81
C GLY A 92 6.54 2.00 11.65
N LEU A 93 6.11 0.74 11.49
CA LEU A 93 6.53 -0.15 10.39
C LEU A 93 5.57 -0.10 9.19
N SER A 94 5.03 1.09 8.90
CA SER A 94 4.36 1.38 7.62
C SER A 94 3.13 0.50 7.28
N SER A 95 2.32 0.16 8.29
CA SER A 95 1.12 -0.67 8.08
C SER A 95 0.11 -0.09 7.07
N SER A 96 -0.06 1.24 6.99
CA SER A 96 -0.92 1.89 6.00
C SER A 96 -0.39 1.67 4.58
N ALA A 97 0.88 2.01 4.34
CA ALA A 97 1.55 1.80 3.06
C ALA A 97 1.51 0.33 2.60
N SER A 98 1.56 -0.63 3.53
CA SER A 98 1.40 -2.05 3.21
C SER A 98 0.01 -2.40 2.69
N VAL A 99 -1.05 -1.84 3.29
CA VAL A 99 -2.43 -1.98 2.79
C VAL A 99 -2.61 -1.29 1.43
N GLU A 100 -2.01 -0.12 1.26
CA GLU A 100 -2.07 0.65 0.02
C GLU A 100 -1.46 -0.12 -1.17
N VAL A 101 -0.20 -0.55 -1.01
CA VAL A 101 0.54 -1.23 -2.08
C VAL A 101 -0.10 -2.58 -2.41
N VAL A 102 -0.50 -3.40 -1.41
CA VAL A 102 -1.16 -4.68 -1.70
C VAL A 102 -2.51 -4.50 -2.39
N THR A 103 -3.26 -3.44 -2.05
CA THR A 103 -4.52 -3.12 -2.73
C THR A 103 -4.27 -2.70 -4.17
N GLY A 104 -3.29 -1.84 -4.41
CA GLY A 104 -2.94 -1.41 -5.78
C GLY A 104 -2.49 -2.59 -6.63
N TYR A 105 -1.63 -3.44 -6.06
CA TYR A 105 -1.11 -4.64 -6.73
C TYR A 105 -2.24 -5.60 -7.12
N ILE A 106 -3.11 -5.97 -6.17
CA ILE A 106 -4.17 -6.95 -6.44
C ILE A 106 -5.21 -6.40 -7.43
N LEU A 107 -5.47 -5.09 -7.43
CA LEU A 107 -6.34 -4.45 -8.42
C LEU A 107 -5.70 -4.39 -9.80
N SER A 108 -4.39 -4.11 -9.89
CA SER A 108 -3.64 -4.17 -11.15
C SER A 108 -3.76 -5.55 -11.79
N GLU A 109 -3.62 -6.61 -11.00
CA GLU A 109 -3.78 -8.00 -11.47
C GLU A 109 -5.23 -8.34 -11.82
N LEU A 110 -6.21 -8.00 -10.96
CA LEU A 110 -7.63 -8.33 -11.18
C LEU A 110 -8.22 -7.69 -12.43
N PHE A 111 -7.76 -6.48 -12.77
CA PHE A 111 -8.26 -5.69 -13.89
C PHE A 111 -7.30 -5.64 -15.09
N GLY A 112 -6.12 -6.27 -14.99
CA GLY A 112 -5.13 -6.32 -16.07
C GLY A 112 -4.57 -4.93 -16.42
N LEU A 113 -4.29 -4.10 -15.42
CA LEU A 113 -3.93 -2.69 -15.61
C LEU A 113 -2.45 -2.50 -16.01
N GLY A 114 -1.60 -3.51 -15.80
CA GLY A 114 -0.18 -3.47 -16.21
C GLY A 114 0.67 -2.44 -15.45
N ILE A 115 0.30 -2.13 -14.21
CA ILE A 115 0.97 -1.09 -13.40
C ILE A 115 2.30 -1.62 -12.87
N SER A 116 3.37 -0.85 -13.06
CA SER A 116 4.69 -1.19 -12.52
C SER A 116 4.74 -1.04 -10.99
N ASN A 117 5.67 -1.74 -10.32
CA ASN A 117 5.83 -1.61 -8.87
C ASN A 117 6.21 -0.18 -8.43
N GLN A 118 6.98 0.55 -9.24
CA GLN A 118 7.30 1.95 -8.97
C GLN A 118 6.05 2.83 -9.06
N ASP A 119 5.19 2.60 -10.06
CA ASP A 119 3.93 3.31 -10.18
C ASP A 119 2.96 2.95 -9.06
N LEU A 120 2.94 1.70 -8.59
CA LEU A 120 2.18 1.29 -7.41
C LEU A 120 2.62 2.07 -6.17
N ALA A 121 3.94 2.27 -5.98
CA ALA A 121 4.44 3.08 -4.88
C ALA A 121 3.95 4.54 -4.99
N LEU A 122 4.04 5.13 -6.18
CA LEU A 122 3.59 6.50 -6.43
C LEU A 122 2.07 6.67 -6.30
N ILE A 123 1.28 5.67 -6.68
CA ILE A 123 -0.18 5.65 -6.52
C ILE A 123 -0.54 5.56 -5.04
N GLY A 124 0.14 4.67 -4.29
CA GLY A 124 -0.03 4.56 -2.83
C GLY A 124 0.27 5.88 -2.14
N GLN A 125 1.44 6.47 -2.42
CA GLN A 125 1.83 7.76 -1.86
C GLN A 125 0.84 8.87 -2.22
N PHE A 126 0.35 8.88 -3.46
CA PHE A 126 -0.65 9.86 -3.90
C PHE A 126 -1.99 9.68 -3.18
N SER A 127 -2.42 8.44 -2.95
CA SER A 127 -3.60 8.10 -2.13
C SER A 127 -3.42 8.61 -0.69
N GLU A 128 -2.31 8.27 -0.02
CA GLU A 128 -2.05 8.66 1.36
C GLU A 128 -2.08 10.19 1.52
N ASN A 129 -1.43 10.91 0.59
CA ASN A 129 -1.37 12.37 0.60
C ASN A 129 -2.70 13.06 0.25
N LYS A 130 -3.40 12.61 -0.81
CA LYS A 130 -4.54 13.34 -1.38
C LYS A 130 -5.90 12.81 -0.97
N PHE A 131 -5.98 11.54 -0.62
CA PHE A 131 -7.21 10.92 -0.13
C PHE A 131 -7.24 10.89 1.40
N ASN A 132 -6.20 10.34 2.03
CA ASN A 132 -6.15 10.23 3.49
C ASN A 132 -5.67 11.52 4.17
N GLY A 133 -5.05 12.43 3.41
CA GLY A 133 -4.58 13.74 3.89
C GLY A 133 -3.32 13.67 4.76
N VAL A 134 -2.58 12.56 4.69
CA VAL A 134 -1.34 12.36 5.45
C VAL A 134 -0.17 12.75 4.57
N ASN A 135 0.51 13.85 4.92
CA ASN A 135 1.66 14.33 4.18
C ASN A 135 2.90 13.46 4.46
N CYS A 136 3.22 12.54 3.54
CA CYS A 136 4.40 11.68 3.60
C CYS A 136 5.20 11.70 2.28
N GLY A 137 6.51 11.43 2.34
CA GLY A 137 7.26 11.10 1.13
C GLY A 137 7.03 9.64 0.71
N ILE A 138 7.90 9.16 -0.19
CA ILE A 138 7.71 7.93 -0.98
C ILE A 138 8.34 6.69 -0.34
N MET A 139 9.20 6.85 0.68
CA MET A 139 10.07 5.79 1.20
C MET A 139 9.31 4.51 1.56
N ASP A 140 8.20 4.63 2.30
CA ASP A 140 7.43 3.50 2.80
C ASP A 140 6.81 2.69 1.65
N GLN A 141 6.07 3.36 0.77
CA GLN A 141 5.44 2.71 -0.37
C GLN A 141 6.48 2.12 -1.33
N PHE A 142 7.61 2.81 -1.53
CA PHE A 142 8.70 2.32 -2.38
C PHE A 142 9.36 1.07 -1.80
N ALA A 143 9.71 1.09 -0.51
CA ALA A 143 10.31 -0.05 0.17
C ALA A 143 9.43 -1.29 0.09
N ILE A 144 8.12 -1.11 0.23
CA ILE A 144 7.14 -2.20 0.18
C ILE A 144 6.96 -2.71 -1.25
N ALA A 145 6.79 -1.84 -2.24
CA ALA A 145 6.55 -2.25 -3.63
C ALA A 145 7.79 -2.81 -4.32
N MET A 146 8.97 -2.29 -3.98
CA MET A 146 10.25 -2.64 -4.60
C MET A 146 11.10 -3.59 -3.77
N GLY A 147 10.58 -4.08 -2.64
CA GLY A 147 11.28 -4.97 -1.72
C GLY A 147 11.88 -6.18 -2.43
N LYS A 148 13.15 -6.48 -2.13
CA LYS A 148 13.87 -7.63 -2.68
C LYS A 148 14.49 -8.41 -1.55
N LYS A 149 14.30 -9.73 -1.57
CA LYS A 149 14.86 -10.64 -0.57
C LYS A 149 16.36 -10.40 -0.38
N ASP A 150 16.80 -10.30 0.87
CA ASP A 150 18.20 -10.10 1.29
C ASP A 150 18.85 -8.80 0.77
N HIS A 151 18.06 -7.77 0.43
CA HIS A 151 18.55 -6.47 -0.03
C HIS A 151 17.85 -5.30 0.67
N ALA A 152 18.62 -4.22 0.87
CA ALA A 152 18.13 -2.87 1.10
C ALA A 152 18.09 -2.11 -0.22
N ILE A 153 17.45 -0.94 -0.21
CA ILE A 153 17.27 -0.09 -1.39
C ILE A 153 17.90 1.26 -1.09
N PHE A 154 18.97 1.63 -1.78
CA PHE A 154 19.48 3.00 -1.76
C PHE A 154 18.71 3.80 -2.79
N LEU A 155 17.81 4.67 -2.33
CA LEU A 155 16.86 5.40 -3.17
C LEU A 155 17.13 6.91 -3.08
N ASP A 156 17.28 7.56 -4.24
CA ASP A 156 17.14 9.01 -4.35
C ASP A 156 15.66 9.36 -4.54
N THR A 157 15.06 10.05 -3.56
CA THR A 157 13.64 10.41 -3.61
C THR A 157 13.32 11.60 -4.50
N ALA A 158 14.34 12.28 -5.05
CA ALA A 158 14.15 13.38 -5.99
C ALA A 158 13.77 12.90 -7.40
N ASP A 159 14.36 11.81 -7.86
CA ASP A 159 14.17 11.28 -9.22
C ASP A 159 13.78 9.79 -9.29
N LEU A 160 13.67 9.14 -8.12
CA LEU A 160 13.35 7.71 -7.95
C LEU A 160 14.42 6.76 -8.49
N SER A 161 15.62 7.25 -8.81
CA SER A 161 16.77 6.38 -9.07
C SER A 161 17.11 5.57 -7.83
N TYR A 162 17.40 4.28 -8.02
CA TYR A 162 17.69 3.39 -6.90
C TYR A 162 18.65 2.27 -7.26
N GLU A 163 19.32 1.77 -6.23
CA GLU A 163 20.18 0.60 -6.30
C GLU A 163 19.83 -0.39 -5.19
N TYR A 164 19.88 -1.68 -5.52
CA TYR A 164 19.75 -2.73 -4.52
C TYR A 164 21.12 -2.97 -3.86
N ALA A 165 21.18 -2.78 -2.55
CA ALA A 165 22.35 -3.11 -1.75
C ALA A 165 22.13 -4.45 -1.03
N PRO A 166 22.93 -5.49 -1.29
CA PRO A 166 22.85 -6.75 -0.56
C PRO A 166 23.04 -6.52 0.95
N VAL A 167 22.16 -7.10 1.77
CA VAL A 167 22.27 -7.03 3.24
C VAL A 167 23.07 -8.25 3.71
N GLN A 168 24.39 -8.07 3.78
CA GLN A 168 25.32 -9.07 4.31
C GLN A 168 25.85 -8.60 5.67
N LEU A 169 25.35 -9.23 6.74
CA LEU A 169 25.60 -8.82 8.12
C LEU A 169 26.39 -9.90 8.87
N ASP A 170 27.61 -10.17 8.44
CA ASP A 170 28.45 -11.19 9.08
C ASP A 170 28.70 -10.86 10.55
N GLY A 171 28.24 -11.75 11.44
CA GLY A 171 28.32 -11.55 12.88
C GLY A 171 27.35 -10.50 13.47
N ALA A 172 26.41 -9.97 12.67
CA ALA A 172 25.45 -8.95 13.09
C ALA A 172 24.01 -9.32 12.70
N LYS A 173 23.03 -8.68 13.36
CA LYS A 173 21.60 -8.81 13.04
C LYS A 173 20.91 -7.47 13.16
N ILE A 174 19.89 -7.23 12.33
CA ILE A 174 18.95 -6.12 12.52
C ILE A 174 17.92 -6.58 13.56
N VAL A 175 17.85 -5.88 14.69
CA VAL A 175 16.86 -6.10 15.75
C VAL A 175 15.92 -4.91 15.77
N ILE A 176 14.63 -5.18 15.57
CA ILE A 176 13.58 -4.16 15.63
C ILE A 176 12.97 -4.23 17.03
N ALA A 177 13.09 -3.15 17.80
CA ALA A 177 12.43 -2.98 19.09
C ALA A 177 11.23 -2.04 18.88
N CYS A 178 10.03 -2.62 18.87
CA CYS A 178 8.76 -1.90 18.78
C CYS A 178 8.10 -1.83 20.16
#